data_AF-A0A7C1FK93-F1
#
_entry.id   AF-A0A7C1FK93-F1
#
_cell.length_a   1.000
_cell.length_b   1.000
_cell.length_c   1.000
_cell.angle_alpha   90.00
_cell.angle_beta   90.00
_cell.angle_gamma   90.00
#
_symmetry.space_group_name_H-M   'P 1'
#
loop_
_entity.id
_entity.type
_entity.pdbx_description
1 polymer ?
#
loop_
_entity_poly.entity_id
_entity_poly.type
_entity_poly.pdbx_seq_one_letter_code
_entity_poly.pdbx_strand_id
1 'polypeptide(L)' 'LFFLLISPLDRPGDHLRALENIARHLRNDTFCRFLKQAKDANEILQILDEADNSQF' A
#
# COMPACT_ATOMS: atom_id res chain seq x y z
N LEU A 1 9.47 3.12 -5.55
CA LEU A 1 8.79 2.51 -4.39
C LEU A 1 8.85 1.02 -4.59
N PHE A 2 9.10 0.26 -3.53
CA PHE A 2 9.14 -1.20 -3.57
C PHE A 2 8.27 -1.73 -2.44
N PHE A 3 7.47 -2.75 -2.73
CA PHE A 3 6.62 -3.44 -1.76
C PHE A 3 7.00 -4.91 -1.78
N LEU A 4 7.23 -5.48 -0.59
CA LEU A 4 7.37 -6.91 -0.41
C LEU A 4 6.09 -7.42 0.26
N LEU A 5 5.42 -8.37 -0.38
CA LEU A 5 4.23 -9.00 0.16
C LEU A 5 4.51 -10.46 0.45
N ILE A 6 4.30 -10.85 1.70
CA ILE A 6 4.50 -12.22 2.19
C ILE A 6 3.15 -12.74 2.66
N SER A 7 2.70 -13.86 2.11
CA SER A 7 1.44 -14.50 2.48
C SER A 7 1.65 -15.95 2.90
N PRO A 8 0.80 -16.49 3.78
CA PRO A 8 0.79 -17.91 4.07
C PRO A 8 0.24 -18.72 2.88
N LEU A 9 0.66 -19.98 2.76
CA LEU A 9 0.38 -20.85 1.60
C LEU A 9 -1.10 -21.24 1.46
N ASP A 10 -1.87 -21.12 2.54
CA ASP A 10 -3.29 -21.51 2.62
C ASP A 10 -4.26 -20.43 2.09
N ARG A 11 -3.77 -19.22 1.79
CA ARG A 11 -4.63 -18.08 1.40
C ARG A 11 -4.13 -17.33 0.15
N PRO A 12 -4.03 -17.99 -1.02
CA PRO A 12 -3.56 -17.37 -2.24
C PRO A 12 -4.49 -16.24 -2.75
N GLY A 13 -5.80 -16.32 -2.49
CA GLY A 13 -6.76 -15.29 -2.90
C GLY A 13 -6.58 -13.96 -2.16
N ASP A 14 -6.20 -13.99 -0.87
CA ASP A 14 -5.94 -12.78 -0.08
C ASP A 14 -4.69 -12.06 -0.58
N HIS A 15 -3.67 -12.83 -0.96
CA HIS A 15 -2.44 -12.30 -1.56
C HIS A 15 -2.73 -11.53 -2.85
N LEU A 16 -3.51 -12.12 -3.77
CA LEU A 16 -3.85 -11.47 -5.04
C LEU A 16 -4.65 -10.18 -4.82
N ARG A 17 -5.60 -10.18 -3.88
CA ARG A 17 -6.36 -8.97 -3.52
C ARG A 17 -5.47 -7.87 -2.95
N ALA A 18 -4.52 -8.22 -2.07
CA ALA A 18 -3.59 -7.25 -1.52
C ALA A 18 -2.65 -6.69 -2.60
N LEU A 19 -2.17 -7.54 -3.51
CA LEU A 19 -1.35 -7.11 -4.66
C LEU A 19 -2.12 -6.16 -5.58
N GLU A 20 -3.37 -6.47 -5.91
CA GLU A 20 -4.24 -5.61 -6.72
C GLU A 20 -4.44 -4.25 -6.05
N ASN A 21 -4.70 -4.24 -4.74
CA ASN A 21 -4.90 -3.02 -3.97
C ASN A 21 -3.64 -2.13 -3.99
N ILE A 22 -2.46 -2.70 -3.74
CA ILE A 22 -1.18 -1.97 -3.81
C ILE A 22 -0.94 -1.44 -5.23
N ALA A 23 -1.13 -2.28 -6.25
CA ALA A 23 -0.93 -1.89 -7.65
C ALA A 23 -1.85 -0.75 -8.08
N ARG A 24 -3.08 -0.70 -7.55
CA ARG A 24 -4.02 0.39 -7.78
C ARG A 24 -3.54 1.70 -7.16
N HIS A 25 -3.13 1.69 -5.89
CA HIS A 25 -2.65 2.90 -5.21
C HIS A 25 -1.32 3.42 -5.80
N LEU A 26 -0.44 2.53 -6.27
CA LEU A 26 0.80 2.92 -6.94
C LEU A 26 0.59 3.66 -8.28
N ARG A 27 -0.62 3.63 -8.85
CA ARG A 27 -0.97 4.47 -10.02
C ARG A 27 -1.39 5.89 -9.63
N ASN A 28 -1.65 6.16 -8.35
CA ASN A 28 -1.96 7.48 -7.85
C ASN A 28 -0.66 8.24 -7.53
N ASP A 29 -0.38 9.29 -8.30
CA ASP A 29 0.83 10.11 -8.16
C ASP A 29 0.89 10.84 -6.81
N THR A 30 -0.26 11.25 -6.26
CA THR A 30 -0.37 11.91 -4.96
C THR A 30 0.03 10.95 -3.83
N PHE A 31 -0.52 9.74 -3.83
CA PHE A 31 -0.14 8.68 -2.90
C PHE A 31 1.36 8.37 -2.98
N CYS A 32 1.88 8.18 -4.19
CA CYS A 32 3.29 7.92 -4.42
C CYS A 32 4.20 9.05 -3.94
N ARG A 33 3.75 10.30 -4.06
CA ARG A 33 4.47 11.47 -3.58
C ARG A 33 4.50 11.51 -2.06
N PHE A 34 3.38 11.28 -1.38
CA PHE A 34 3.34 11.27 0.08
C PHE A 34 4.23 10.16 0.66
N LEU A 35 4.20 8.95 0.10
CA LEU A 35 5.10 7.87 0.53
C LEU A 35 6.59 8.23 0.40
N LYS A 36 6.98 9.02 -0.61
CA LYS A 36 8.36 9.49 -0.79
C LYS A 36 8.74 10.63 0.15
N GLN A 37 7.75 11.35 0.69
CA GLN A 37 7.97 12.48 1.60
C GLN A 37 7.93 12.08 3.08
N ALA A 38 7.40 10.90 3.38
CA ALA A 38 7.35 10.34 4.73
C ALA A 38 8.75 10.27 5.35
N LYS A 39 8.86 10.74 6.59
CA LYS A 39 10.13 10.83 7.33
C LYS A 39 10.37 9.64 8.24
N ASP A 40 9.31 8.93 8.61
CA ASP A 40 9.37 7.78 9.49
C ASP A 40 8.31 6.74 9.15
N ALA A 41 8.37 5.61 9.86
CA ALA A 41 7.47 4.49 9.65
C ALA A 41 6.01 4.81 10.06
N ASN A 42 5.77 5.71 11.00
CA ASN A 42 4.42 6.06 11.43
C ASN A 42 3.71 6.86 10.33
N GLU A 43 4.40 7.81 9.71
CA GLU A 43 3.87 8.55 8.56
C GLU A 43 3.54 7.61 7.39
N ILE A 44 4.40 6.60 7.13
CA ILE A 44 4.10 5.57 6.12
C ILE A 44 2.82 4.82 6.48
N LEU A 45 2.68 4.36 7.73
CA LEU A 45 1.49 3.62 8.17
C LEU A 45 0.21 4.45 8.03
N GLN A 46 0.27 5.74 8.37
CA GLN A 46 -0.87 6.64 8.23
C GLN A 46 -1.30 6.80 6.76
N ILE A 47 -0.34 7.00 5.85
CA ILE A 47 -0.63 7.12 4.41
C ILE A 47 -1.26 5.82 3.86
N LEU A 48 -0.81 4.66 4.33
CA LEU A 48 -1.39 3.37 3.92
C LEU A 48 -2.82 3.21 4.43
N ASP A 49 -3.10 3.58 5.69
CA ASP A 49 -4.43 3.50 6.27
C ASP A 49 -5.42 4.47 5.58
N GLU A 50 -4.98 5.69 5.28
CA GLU A 50 -5.77 6.66 4.51
C GLU A 50 -6.10 6.14 3.09
N ALA A 51 -5.17 5.43 2.46
CA ALA A 51 -5.38 4.81 1.15
C ALA A 51 -6.40 3.64 1.20
N ASP A 52 -6.28 2.77 2.19
CA ASP A 52 -7.23 1.66 2.38
C ASP A 52 -8.64 2.15 2.70
N ASN A 53 -8.77 3.26 3.44
CA ASN A 53 -10.03 3.92 3.72
C ASN A 53 -10.56 4.81 2.57
N SER A 54 -9.96 4.72 1.36
CA SER A 54 -10.36 5.44 0.15
C SER A 54 -10.36 6.97 0.29
N GLN A 55 -9.46 7.53 1.10
CA GLN A 55 -9.33 8.98 1.28
C GLN A 55 -8.40 9.65 0.24
N PHE A 56 -8.00 8.94 -0.82
CA PHE A 56 -7.04 9.41 -1.84
C PHE A 56 -7.45 9.14 -3.30
#